data_AF-A0A434W625-F1
#
_entry.id   AF-A0A434W625-F1
#
_cell.length_a   1.000
_cell.length_b   1.000
_cell.length_c   1.000
_cell.angle_alpha   90.00
_cell.angle_beta   90.00
_cell.angle_gamma   90.00
#
_symmetry.space_group_name_H-M   'P 1'
#
loop_
_entity.id
_entity.type
_entity.pdbx_description
1 polymer ?
#
loop_
_entity_poly.entity_id
_entity_poly.type
_entity_poly.pdbx_seq_one_letter_code
_entity_poly.pdbx_strand_id
1 'polypeptide(L)'
;PAPAAPVLPGSPTAVVKPFYEHLGLELDPAQRKNFIDPAKSVLDKSDALRASGQGECLDPNMALDNADYDKFAIDKSLRTIEAIHGDEAKVVVAFVAAGNKHRLEWKLKKVGGDWKIADLLSVTGEWALSQYQCE
;
A
#
# COMPACT_ATOMS: atom_id res chain seq x y z
N PRO A 1 -9.82 7.57 -24.63
CA PRO A 1 -9.66 7.27 -23.18
C PRO A 1 -11.02 7.31 -22.49
N ALA A 2 -11.50 6.18 -21.98
CA ALA A 2 -12.70 6.17 -21.14
C ALA A 2 -12.40 6.89 -19.81
N PRO A 3 -13.31 7.70 -19.26
CA PRO A 3 -13.13 8.32 -17.96
C PRO A 3 -12.99 7.24 -16.89
N ALA A 4 -12.01 7.40 -15.99
CA ALA A 4 -11.89 6.54 -14.82
C ALA A 4 -13.21 6.57 -14.04
N ALA A 5 -13.76 5.39 -13.73
CA ALA A 5 -15.00 5.30 -12.98
C ALA A 5 -14.85 6.04 -11.64
N PRO A 6 -15.90 6.73 -11.14
CA PRO A 6 -15.85 7.36 -9.83
C PRO A 6 -15.49 6.31 -8.78
N VAL A 7 -14.49 6.60 -7.94
CA VAL A 7 -14.15 5.76 -6.78
C VAL A 7 -15.37 5.75 -5.86
N LEU A 8 -16.05 4.62 -5.80
CA LEU A 8 -17.22 4.47 -4.93
C LEU A 8 -16.76 4.49 -3.46
N PRO A 9 -17.51 5.13 -2.55
CA PRO A 9 -17.25 5.02 -1.12
C PRO A 9 -17.23 3.53 -0.71
N GLY A 10 -16.15 3.10 -0.06
CA GLY A 10 -15.95 1.69 0.30
C GLY A 10 -15.43 0.81 -0.84
N SER A 11 -14.95 1.37 -1.96
CA SER A 11 -14.21 0.58 -2.96
C SER A 11 -12.79 0.24 -2.46
N PRO A 12 -12.14 -0.78 -3.04
CA PRO A 12 -10.74 -1.08 -2.76
C PRO A 12 -9.81 0.13 -2.94
N THR A 13 -10.01 0.91 -4.01
CA THR A 13 -9.22 2.13 -4.24
C THR A 13 -9.41 3.15 -3.13
N ALA A 14 -10.61 3.26 -2.54
CA ALA A 14 -10.84 4.18 -1.42
C ALA A 14 -10.04 3.82 -0.16
N VAL A 15 -9.72 2.53 0.04
CA VAL A 15 -8.84 2.08 1.14
C VAL A 15 -7.38 2.41 0.85
N VAL A 16 -6.95 2.35 -0.41
CA VAL A 16 -5.55 2.55 -0.81
C VAL A 16 -5.19 4.04 -0.97
N LYS A 17 -6.13 4.88 -1.41
CA LYS A 17 -5.91 6.30 -1.70
C LYS A 17 -5.27 7.10 -0.55
N PRO A 18 -5.67 6.95 0.73
CA PRO A 18 -5.09 7.71 1.83
C PRO A 18 -3.58 7.51 2.00
N PHE A 19 -3.03 6.34 1.65
CA PHE A 19 -1.59 6.07 1.74
C PHE A 19 -0.77 6.92 0.75
N TYR A 20 -1.38 7.37 -0.34
CA TYR A 20 -0.74 8.28 -1.31
C TYR A 20 -1.01 9.75 -1.00
N GLU A 21 -2.01 10.05 -0.16
CA GLU A 21 -2.28 11.42 0.32
C GLU A 21 -1.47 11.76 1.59
N HIS A 22 -1.18 10.73 2.39
CA HIS A 22 -0.45 10.82 3.65
C HIS A 22 0.54 9.65 3.77
N LEU A 23 1.77 9.87 3.32
CA LEU A 23 2.84 8.86 3.39
C LEU A 23 3.23 8.55 4.83
N GLY A 24 3.63 7.30 5.06
CA GLY A 24 3.93 6.77 6.38
C GLY A 24 2.71 6.24 7.12
N LEU A 25 1.47 6.46 6.61
CA LEU A 25 0.28 5.84 7.17
C LEU A 25 0.35 4.31 7.12
N GLU A 26 1.04 3.74 6.15
CA GLU A 26 1.26 2.29 6.06
C GLU A 26 2.05 1.75 7.26
N LEU A 27 2.90 2.56 7.88
CA LEU A 27 3.67 2.21 9.06
C LEU A 27 3.02 2.70 10.37
N ASP A 28 1.94 3.48 10.31
CA ASP A 28 1.23 3.93 11.50
C ASP A 28 0.45 2.76 12.16
N PRO A 29 0.73 2.44 13.44
CA PRO A 29 -0.02 1.41 14.19
C PRO A 29 -1.54 1.65 14.22
N ALA A 30 -2.02 2.89 14.12
CA ALA A 30 -3.44 3.19 14.07
C ALA A 30 -4.12 2.63 12.81
N GLN A 31 -3.35 2.37 11.75
CA GLN A 31 -3.84 1.80 10.50
C GLN A 31 -3.87 0.27 10.51
N ARG A 32 -3.39 -0.44 11.56
CA ARG A 32 -3.35 -1.92 11.58
C ARG A 32 -4.70 -2.61 11.45
N LYS A 33 -5.80 -1.88 11.68
CA LYS A 33 -7.17 -2.35 11.43
C LYS A 33 -7.52 -2.47 9.94
N ASN A 34 -6.76 -1.81 9.07
CA ASN A 34 -6.95 -1.82 7.61
C ASN A 34 -6.15 -2.95 6.95
N PHE A 35 -5.26 -3.61 7.68
CA PHE A 35 -4.43 -4.71 7.19
C PHE A 35 -4.91 -6.05 7.76
N ILE A 36 -4.70 -7.11 6.99
CA ILE A 36 -4.86 -8.51 7.40
C ILE A 36 -3.60 -9.28 7.01
N ASP A 37 -3.52 -10.54 7.43
CA ASP A 37 -2.40 -11.40 7.08
C ASP A 37 -2.35 -11.68 5.57
N PRO A 38 -1.13 -11.78 4.99
CA PRO A 38 0.18 -11.76 5.67
C PRO A 38 0.76 -10.37 6.02
N ALA A 39 0.31 -9.27 5.39
CA ALA A 39 0.89 -7.95 5.60
C ALA A 39 0.82 -7.48 7.06
N LYS A 40 -0.30 -7.73 7.73
CA LYS A 40 -0.52 -7.35 9.13
C LYS A 40 0.57 -7.91 10.04
N SER A 41 0.87 -9.20 9.93
CA SER A 41 1.92 -9.84 10.74
C SER A 41 3.29 -9.17 10.58
N VAL A 42 3.68 -8.80 9.36
CA VAL A 42 4.96 -8.10 9.11
C VAL A 42 4.97 -6.72 9.75
N LEU A 43 3.89 -5.95 9.58
CA LEU A 43 3.75 -4.63 10.19
C LEU A 43 3.74 -4.68 11.72
N ASP A 44 3.03 -5.65 12.31
CA ASP A 44 2.98 -5.85 13.76
C ASP A 44 4.37 -6.21 14.32
N LYS A 45 5.17 -7.01 13.60
CA LYS A 45 6.58 -7.29 13.97
C LYS A 45 7.48 -6.05 13.83
N SER A 46 7.34 -5.29 12.75
CA SER A 46 8.06 -4.02 12.56
C SER A 46 7.76 -3.03 13.69
N ASP A 47 6.51 -2.94 14.13
CA ASP A 47 6.11 -2.09 15.26
C ASP A 47 6.75 -2.55 16.58
N ALA A 48 6.81 -3.86 16.81
CA ALA A 48 7.44 -4.42 18.00
C ALA A 48 8.95 -4.12 18.01
N LEU A 49 9.64 -4.25 16.88
CA LEU A 49 11.06 -3.89 16.75
C LEU A 49 11.30 -2.41 17.06
N ARG A 50 10.49 -1.53 16.47
CA ARG A 50 10.57 -0.08 16.73
C ARG A 50 10.32 0.25 18.20
N ALA A 51 9.31 -0.37 18.81
CA ALA A 51 8.98 -0.18 20.22
C ALA A 51 10.10 -0.70 21.15
N SER A 52 10.83 -1.74 20.74
CA SER A 52 11.97 -2.28 21.48
C SER A 52 13.27 -1.47 21.30
N GLY A 53 13.30 -0.52 20.36
CA GLY A 53 14.49 0.28 20.06
C GLY A 53 15.56 -0.46 19.24
N GLN A 54 15.23 -1.63 18.69
CA GLN A 54 16.17 -2.46 17.90
C GLN A 54 16.33 -1.99 16.44
N GLY A 55 15.52 -1.02 16.00
CA GLY A 55 15.63 -0.37 14.68
C GLY A 55 14.31 -0.31 13.92
N GLU A 56 14.42 0.07 12.64
CA GLU A 56 13.32 0.13 11.67
C GLU A 56 13.51 -1.01 10.65
N CYS A 57 12.47 -1.83 10.44
CA CYS A 57 12.51 -2.95 9.48
C CYS A 57 12.06 -2.54 8.07
N LEU A 58 11.10 -1.61 8.00
CA LEU A 58 10.40 -1.23 6.78
C LEU A 58 10.72 0.21 6.40
N ASP A 59 10.71 0.49 5.10
CA ASP A 59 10.94 1.83 4.57
C ASP A 59 9.69 2.70 4.74
N PRO A 60 9.81 3.97 5.21
CA PRO A 60 8.68 4.88 5.36
C PRO A 60 8.03 5.31 4.04
N ASN A 61 8.70 5.10 2.91
CA ASN A 61 8.22 5.35 1.55
C ASN A 61 7.87 4.04 0.82
N MET A 62 7.54 2.97 1.55
CA MET A 62 7.21 1.68 0.95
C MET A 62 6.02 1.75 -0.01
N ALA A 63 4.99 2.58 0.29
CA ALA A 63 3.90 2.84 -0.65
C ALA A 63 4.35 3.49 -1.97
N LEU A 64 5.55 4.08 -1.99
CA LEU A 64 6.23 4.66 -3.14
C LEU A 64 7.31 3.76 -3.75
N ASP A 65 7.32 2.47 -3.45
CA ASP A 65 8.40 1.57 -3.91
C ASP A 65 9.78 1.99 -3.38
N ASN A 66 9.81 2.48 -2.13
CA ASN A 66 11.00 3.00 -1.43
C ASN A 66 11.66 4.19 -2.15
N ALA A 67 10.96 4.80 -3.11
CA ALA A 67 11.46 5.95 -3.85
C ALA A 67 11.33 7.24 -3.05
N ASP A 68 12.18 8.21 -3.38
CA ASP A 68 12.11 9.55 -2.79
C ASP A 68 10.76 10.21 -3.06
N TYR A 69 10.21 10.84 -2.03
CA TYR A 69 8.94 11.51 -2.13
C TYR A 69 9.04 12.84 -2.90
N ASP A 70 8.47 12.85 -4.10
CA ASP A 70 8.16 14.07 -4.86
C ASP A 70 6.64 14.17 -5.04
N LYS A 71 6.00 14.93 -4.16
CA LYS A 71 4.56 15.16 -4.18
C LYS A 71 4.05 15.64 -5.54
N PHE A 72 4.79 16.54 -6.20
CA PHE A 72 4.35 17.13 -7.47
C PHE A 72 4.43 16.10 -8.60
N ALA A 73 5.51 15.33 -8.66
CA ALA A 73 5.65 14.25 -9.64
C ALA A 73 4.59 13.16 -9.43
N ILE A 74 4.36 12.76 -8.19
CA ILE A 74 3.38 11.74 -7.83
C ILE A 74 1.97 12.22 -8.15
N ASP A 75 1.52 13.37 -7.66
CA ASP A 75 0.16 13.88 -7.90
C ASP A 75 -0.17 13.99 -9.39
N LYS A 76 0.81 14.42 -10.21
CA LYS A 76 0.63 14.57 -11.66
C LYS A 76 0.52 13.23 -12.40
N SER A 77 1.21 12.21 -11.91
CA SER A 77 1.40 10.92 -12.60
C SER A 77 0.60 9.76 -12.01
N LEU A 78 0.08 9.90 -10.80
CA LEU A 78 -0.64 8.85 -10.07
C LEU A 78 -1.86 8.39 -10.87
N ARG A 79 -1.91 7.09 -11.15
CA ARG A 79 -3.03 6.40 -11.79
C ARG A 79 -3.34 5.15 -11.00
N THR A 80 -4.63 4.90 -10.78
CA THR A 80 -5.13 3.73 -10.08
C THR A 80 -6.07 2.95 -10.97
N ILE A 81 -5.98 1.62 -10.91
CA ILE A 81 -6.90 0.68 -11.55
C ILE A 81 -7.26 -0.37 -10.52
N GLU A 82 -8.55 -0.61 -10.30
CA GLU A 82 -9.01 -1.68 -9.43
C GLU A 82 -9.65 -2.82 -10.22
N ALA A 83 -9.48 -4.04 -9.70
CA ALA A 83 -10.13 -5.25 -10.17
C ALA A 83 -10.73 -5.98 -8.96
N ILE A 84 -12.02 -6.31 -9.01
CA ILE A 84 -12.75 -6.96 -7.92
C ILE A 84 -13.20 -8.34 -8.38
N HIS A 85 -12.90 -9.37 -7.59
CA HIS A 85 -13.24 -10.76 -7.84
C HIS A 85 -13.81 -11.38 -6.55
N GLY A 86 -15.14 -11.29 -6.38
CA GLY A 86 -15.81 -11.77 -5.17
C GLY A 86 -15.32 -11.02 -3.92
N ASP A 87 -14.71 -11.75 -3.00
CA ASP A 87 -14.15 -11.21 -1.76
C ASP A 87 -12.66 -10.86 -1.87
N GLU A 88 -12.08 -10.91 -3.06
CA GLU A 88 -10.72 -10.45 -3.33
C GLU A 88 -10.74 -9.26 -4.26
N ALA A 89 -9.80 -8.35 -4.08
CA ALA A 89 -9.60 -7.23 -4.97
C ALA A 89 -8.12 -6.90 -5.13
N LYS A 90 -7.80 -6.27 -6.25
CA LYS A 90 -6.47 -5.76 -6.53
C LYS A 90 -6.59 -4.30 -6.92
N VAL A 91 -5.73 -3.47 -6.35
CA VAL A 91 -5.57 -2.07 -6.76
C VAL A 91 -4.16 -1.91 -7.27
N VAL A 92 -4.03 -1.70 -8.58
CA VAL A 92 -2.76 -1.38 -9.21
C VAL A 92 -2.60 0.13 -9.20
N VAL A 93 -1.49 0.59 -8.64
CA VAL A 93 -1.10 2.00 -8.59
C VAL A 93 0.15 2.19 -9.42
N ALA A 94 0.11 3.15 -10.34
CA ALA A 94 1.25 3.53 -11.16
C ALA A 94 1.52 5.02 -11.01
N PHE A 95 2.78 5.39 -10.84
CA PHE A 95 3.22 6.79 -10.72
C PHE A 95 4.67 6.94 -11.18
N VAL A 96 5.15 8.18 -11.18
CA VAL A 96 6.54 8.54 -11.40
C VAL A 96 7.09 9.16 -10.12
N ALA A 97 8.18 8.62 -9.62
CA ALA A 97 8.95 9.14 -8.48
C ALA A 97 10.43 9.15 -8.85
N ALA A 98 11.16 10.20 -8.45
CA ALA A 98 12.56 10.41 -8.82
C ALA A 98 12.88 10.21 -10.33
N GLY A 99 11.92 10.54 -11.21
CA GLY A 99 12.05 10.37 -12.67
C GLY A 99 11.81 8.94 -13.20
N ASN A 100 11.58 7.96 -12.33
CA ASN A 100 11.35 6.56 -12.70
C ASN A 100 9.87 6.18 -12.59
N LYS A 101 9.41 5.26 -13.44
CA LYS A 101 8.05 4.72 -13.36
C LYS A 101 8.01 3.61 -12.33
N HIS A 102 7.05 3.70 -11.41
CA HIS A 102 6.79 2.69 -10.38
C HIS A 102 5.42 2.07 -10.60
N ARG A 103 5.30 0.78 -10.27
CA ARG A 103 4.03 0.07 -10.30
C ARG A 103 3.91 -0.82 -9.08
N LEU A 104 2.93 -0.52 -8.24
CA LEU A 104 2.58 -1.34 -7.07
C LEU A 104 1.22 -1.98 -7.25
N GLU A 105 1.06 -3.17 -6.70
CA GLU A 105 -0.19 -3.89 -6.57
C GLU A 105 -0.51 -4.03 -5.08
N TRP A 106 -1.62 -3.40 -4.66
CA TRP A 106 -2.23 -3.65 -3.37
C TRP A 106 -3.20 -4.81 -3.53
N LYS A 107 -3.01 -5.88 -2.76
CA LYS A 107 -3.97 -6.97 -2.68
C LYS A 107 -4.89 -6.72 -1.50
N LEU A 108 -6.18 -6.82 -1.74
CA LEU A 108 -7.20 -6.62 -0.72
C LEU A 108 -8.11 -7.84 -0.64
N LYS A 109 -8.65 -8.07 0.56
CA LYS A 109 -9.65 -9.07 0.83
C LYS A 109 -10.79 -8.47 1.64
N LYS A 110 -12.01 -8.91 1.38
CA LYS A 110 -13.19 -8.50 2.12
C LYS A 110 -13.31 -9.31 3.41
N VAL A 111 -13.36 -8.62 4.55
CA VAL A 111 -13.48 -9.22 5.88
C VAL A 111 -14.53 -8.45 6.66
N GLY A 112 -15.60 -9.11 7.09
CA GLY A 112 -16.69 -8.47 7.84
C GLY A 112 -17.44 -7.39 7.05
N GLY A 113 -17.39 -7.43 5.71
CA GLY A 113 -18.00 -6.42 4.83
C GLY A 113 -17.04 -5.32 4.39
N ASP A 114 -15.88 -5.17 5.02
CA ASP A 114 -14.88 -4.15 4.72
C ASP A 114 -13.71 -4.72 3.91
N TRP A 115 -13.15 -3.91 3.00
CA TRP A 115 -11.89 -4.25 2.34
C TRP A 115 -10.71 -4.02 3.29
N LYS A 116 -9.83 -5.02 3.35
CA LYS A 116 -8.58 -4.99 4.12
C LYS A 116 -7.42 -5.30 3.20
N ILE A 117 -6.28 -4.64 3.41
CA ILE A 117 -5.05 -4.87 2.67
C ILE A 117 -4.42 -6.17 3.18
N ALA A 118 -4.33 -7.15 2.29
CA ALA A 118 -3.70 -8.44 2.58
C ALA A 118 -2.20 -8.40 2.29
N ASP A 119 -1.78 -7.65 1.27
CA ASP A 119 -0.39 -7.59 0.82
C ASP A 119 -0.14 -6.34 -0.04
N LEU A 120 1.13 -5.93 -0.11
CA LEU A 120 1.62 -4.87 -0.98
C LEU A 120 2.79 -5.42 -1.80
N LEU A 121 2.67 -5.39 -3.12
CA LEU A 121 3.68 -5.88 -4.04
C LEU A 121 4.21 -4.73 -4.88
N SER A 122 5.51 -4.53 -4.91
CA SER A 122 6.15 -3.75 -5.97
C SER A 122 6.45 -4.63 -7.16
N VAL A 123 5.85 -4.31 -8.30
CA VAL A 123 6.18 -4.97 -9.56
C VAL A 123 7.50 -4.45 -10.11
N THR A 124 7.79 -3.17 -9.92
CA THR A 124 9.01 -2.53 -10.44
C THR A 124 10.24 -2.86 -9.61
N GLY A 125 10.08 -2.93 -8.29
CA GLY A 125 11.14 -3.30 -7.35
C GLY A 125 11.21 -4.80 -7.02
N GLU A 126 10.31 -5.61 -7.58
CA GLU A 126 10.26 -7.08 -7.41
C GLU A 126 10.27 -7.55 -5.94
N TRP A 127 9.55 -6.84 -5.06
CA TRP A 127 9.42 -7.18 -3.64
C TRP A 127 7.96 -7.21 -3.20
N ALA A 128 7.66 -7.98 -2.15
CA ALA A 128 6.34 -7.97 -1.49
C ALA A 128 6.50 -7.72 0.01
N LEU A 129 5.60 -6.93 0.60
CA LEU A 129 5.57 -6.68 2.04
C LEU A 129 5.52 -8.01 2.82
N SER A 130 4.73 -8.97 2.35
CA SER A 130 4.65 -10.30 2.97
C SER A 130 5.96 -11.09 2.99
N GLN A 131 6.99 -10.69 2.23
CA GLN A 131 8.28 -11.37 2.17
C GLN A 131 9.31 -10.80 3.16
N TYR A 132 9.03 -9.65 3.78
CA TYR A 132 9.93 -9.06 4.77
C TYR A 132 9.96 -9.92 6.04
N GLN A 133 11.17 -10.14 6.55
CA GLN A 133 11.43 -10.85 7.80
C GLN A 133 11.87 -9.83 8.85
N CYS A 134 10.88 -9.17 9.45
CA CYS A 134 11.10 -8.31 10.62
C CYS A 134 11.21 -9.21 11.85
N GLU A 135 12.42 -9.41 12.41
CA GLU A 135 12.68 -10.22 13.61
C GLU A 135 13.69 -9.55 14.54
#